data_AF-A0A4R5NJR4-F1
#
_entry.id   AF-A0A4R5NJR4-F1
#
_cell.length_a   1.000
_cell.length_b   1.000
_cell.length_c   1.000
_cell.angle_alpha   90.00
_cell.angle_beta   90.00
_cell.angle_gamma   90.00
#
_symmetry.space_group_name_H-M   'P 1'
#
loop_
_entity.id
_entity.type
_entity.pdbx_description
1 polymer ?
#
loop_
_entity_poly.entity_id
_entity_poly.type
_entity_poly.pdbx_seq_one_letter_code
_entity_poly.pdbx_strand_id
1 'polypeptide(L)'
;MNRFQKKHIKEYLDDNKMSLDEIQQAFLDSFTMNQVSNEEAAALFVSLIRNMMVMPHNAQQLKDLGIDPTKLSIDTATELINVWAKQYVKDMPKDSDE
;
A
#
# COMPACT_ATOMS: atom_id res chain seq x y z
N MET A 1 2.10 8.34 26.74
CA MET A 1 0.77 8.68 26.18
C MET A 1 -0.31 7.91 26.92
N ASN A 2 -1.30 8.60 27.49
CA ASN A 2 -2.34 7.98 28.31
C ASN A 2 -3.46 7.35 27.44
N ARG A 3 -4.37 6.56 28.05
CA ARG A 3 -5.45 5.86 27.34
C ARG A 3 -6.39 6.80 26.58
N PHE A 4 -6.71 7.97 27.16
CA PHE A 4 -7.59 8.97 26.55
C PHE A 4 -6.95 9.61 25.30
N GLN A 5 -5.67 9.96 25.38
CA GLN A 5 -4.90 10.44 24.23
C GLN A 5 -4.83 9.38 23.12
N LYS A 6 -4.65 8.10 23.46
CA LYS A 6 -4.68 7.01 22.45
C LYS A 6 -6.03 6.90 21.76
N LYS A 7 -7.12 7.03 22.51
CA LYS A 7 -8.48 6.98 21.98
C LYS A 7 -8.76 8.14 21.02
N HIS A 8 -8.47 9.37 21.43
CA HIS A 8 -8.69 10.55 20.56
C HIS A 8 -7.82 10.56 19.31
N ILE A 9 -6.56 10.10 19.39
CA ILE A 9 -5.72 9.96 18.19
C ILE A 9 -6.30 8.90 17.25
N LYS A 10 -6.78 7.77 17.78
CA LYS A 10 -7.39 6.73 16.95
C LYS A 10 -8.67 7.23 16.27
N GLU A 11 -9.57 7.88 17.02
CA GLU A 11 -10.80 8.48 16.48
C GLU A 11 -10.48 9.48 15.37
N TYR A 12 -9.53 10.39 15.60
CA TYR A 12 -9.09 11.33 14.57
C TYR A 12 -8.52 10.63 13.33
N LEU A 13 -7.70 9.58 13.51
CA LEU A 13 -7.14 8.83 12.38
C LEU A 13 -8.21 8.06 11.60
N ASP A 14 -9.21 7.51 12.29
CA ASP A 14 -10.32 6.80 11.67
C ASP A 14 -11.23 7.78 10.90
N ASP A 15 -11.52 8.96 11.47
CA ASP A 15 -12.36 10.01 10.86
C ASP A 15 -11.71 10.68 9.64
N ASN A 16 -10.37 10.69 9.57
CA ASN A 16 -9.60 11.29 8.46
C ASN A 16 -8.98 10.23 7.53
N LYS A 17 -9.39 8.97 7.65
CA LYS A 17 -8.87 7.90 6.81
C LYS A 17 -9.42 8.04 5.40
N MET A 18 -8.53 8.32 4.45
CA MET A 18 -8.87 8.31 3.03
C MET A 18 -9.24 6.90 2.57
N SER A 19 -10.24 6.82 1.69
CA SER A 19 -10.55 5.62 0.92
C SER A 19 -9.40 5.26 -0.03
N LEU A 20 -9.37 4.01 -0.49
CA LEU A 20 -8.34 3.58 -1.46
C LEU A 20 -8.45 4.35 -2.78
N ASP A 21 -9.67 4.68 -3.22
CA ASP A 21 -9.91 5.45 -4.43
C ASP A 21 -9.39 6.89 -4.31
N GLU A 22 -9.62 7.55 -3.17
CA GLU A 22 -9.06 8.88 -2.91
C GLU A 22 -7.54 8.87 -2.88
N ILE A 23 -6.94 7.82 -2.29
CA ILE A 23 -5.49 7.65 -2.29
C ILE A 23 -4.98 7.48 -3.73
N GLN A 24 -5.61 6.61 -4.52
CA GLN A 24 -5.25 6.38 -5.92
C GLN A 24 -5.32 7.68 -6.73
N GLN A 25 -6.40 8.46 -6.58
CA GLN A 25 -6.57 9.72 -7.30
C GLN A 25 -5.47 10.71 -6.94
N ALA A 26 -5.09 10.82 -5.65
CA ALA A 26 -4.02 11.69 -5.22
C ALA A 26 -2.66 11.35 -5.87
N PHE A 27 -2.36 10.06 -6.07
CA PHE A 27 -1.17 9.63 -6.82
C PHE A 27 -1.25 10.03 -8.29
N LEU A 28 -2.39 9.77 -8.94
CA LEU A 28 -2.58 10.09 -10.36
C LEU A 28 -2.50 11.59 -10.64
N ASP A 29 -3.09 12.41 -9.78
CA ASP A 29 -3.01 13.87 -9.88
C ASP A 29 -1.56 14.34 -9.76
N SER A 30 -0.83 13.82 -8.76
CA SER A 30 0.58 14.14 -8.56
C SER A 30 1.44 13.77 -9.75
N PHE A 31 1.25 12.56 -10.32
CA PHE A 31 2.02 12.12 -11.48
C PHE A 31 1.71 12.93 -12.73
N THR A 32 0.43 13.26 -12.94
CA THR A 32 -0.02 14.06 -14.08
C THR A 32 0.54 15.48 -14.00
N MET A 33 0.44 16.13 -12.84
CA MET A 33 0.93 17.51 -12.65
C MET A 33 2.43 17.63 -12.87
N ASN A 34 3.20 16.61 -12.49
CA ASN A 34 4.66 16.62 -12.62
C ASN A 34 5.16 15.98 -13.92
N GLN A 35 4.26 15.56 -14.82
CA GLN A 35 4.59 14.88 -16.08
C GLN A 35 5.53 13.68 -15.87
N VAL A 36 5.28 12.90 -14.82
CA VAL A 36 6.11 11.75 -14.45
C VAL A 36 6.06 10.70 -15.57
N SER A 37 7.24 10.26 -16.03
CA SER A 37 7.35 9.23 -17.06
C SER A 37 6.94 7.84 -16.53
N ASN A 38 6.69 6.89 -17.43
CA ASN A 38 6.39 5.51 -17.03
C ASN A 38 7.54 4.87 -16.23
N GLU A 39 8.79 5.13 -16.63
CA GLU A 39 9.99 4.64 -15.96
C GLU A 39 10.15 5.27 -14.56
N GLU A 40 9.88 6.56 -14.42
CA GLU A 40 9.91 7.26 -13.14
C GLU A 40 8.81 6.76 -12.20
N ALA A 41 7.59 6.59 -12.73
CA ALA A 41 6.47 6.01 -11.98
C ALA A 41 6.80 4.59 -11.51
N ALA A 42 7.39 3.75 -12.37
CA ALA A 42 7.82 2.40 -12.00
C ALA A 42 8.85 2.42 -10.87
N ALA A 43 9.85 3.30 -10.93
CA ALA A 43 10.84 3.46 -9.87
C ALA A 43 10.20 3.91 -8.54
N LEU A 44 9.24 4.83 -8.59
CA LEU A 44 8.48 5.27 -7.42
C LEU A 44 7.65 4.14 -6.82
N PHE A 45 6.94 3.35 -7.65
CA PHE A 45 6.16 2.21 -7.16
C PHE A 45 7.04 1.16 -6.47
N VAL A 46 8.19 0.82 -7.05
CA VAL A 46 9.15 -0.11 -6.43
C VAL A 46 9.62 0.42 -5.07
N SER A 47 9.94 1.71 -4.98
CA SER A 47 10.35 2.35 -3.73
C SER A 47 9.23 2.33 -2.69
N LEU A 48 8.01 2.71 -3.08
CA LEU A 48 6.84 2.73 -2.21
C LEU A 48 6.55 1.34 -1.64
N ILE A 49 6.55 0.31 -2.49
CA ILE A 49 6.22 -1.05 -2.04
C ILE A 49 7.29 -1.59 -1.08
N ARG A 50 8.57 -1.37 -1.35
CA ARG A 50 9.64 -1.72 -0.40
C ARG A 50 9.45 -1.08 0.96
N ASN A 51 9.06 0.19 0.98
CA ASN A 51 8.77 0.91 2.22
C ASN A 51 7.49 0.39 2.91
N MET A 52 6.45 0.09 2.15
CA MET A 52 5.20 -0.46 2.70
C MET A 52 5.41 -1.83 3.34
N MET A 53 6.23 -2.69 2.74
CA MET A 53 6.53 -4.03 3.26
C MET A 53 7.21 -4.00 4.65
N VAL A 54 7.99 -2.95 4.95
CA VAL A 54 8.64 -2.78 6.26
C VAL A 54 7.79 -2.00 7.27
N MET A 55 6.64 -1.47 6.87
CA MET A 55 5.76 -0.75 7.80
C MET A 55 5.25 -1.71 8.89
N PRO A 56 5.13 -1.26 10.16
CA PRO A 56 4.78 -2.14 11.28
C PRO A 56 3.52 -2.98 11.10
N HIS A 57 2.51 -2.46 10.39
CA HIS A 57 1.24 -3.17 10.16
C HIS A 57 1.31 -4.24 9.05
N ASN A 58 2.32 -4.19 8.17
CA ASN A 58 2.53 -5.16 7.09
C ASN A 58 3.70 -6.12 7.39
N ALA A 59 4.69 -5.66 8.15
CA ALA A 59 5.91 -6.40 8.43
C ALA A 59 5.66 -7.74 9.14
N GLN A 60 4.57 -7.85 9.91
CA GLN A 60 4.25 -9.07 10.64
C GLN A 60 3.98 -10.25 9.69
N GLN A 61 3.23 -10.04 8.61
CA GLN A 61 2.92 -11.08 7.64
C GLN A 61 4.20 -11.64 6.98
N LEU A 62 5.12 -10.76 6.62
CA LEU A 62 6.40 -11.17 6.02
C LEU A 62 7.31 -11.86 7.05
N LYS A 63 7.33 -11.37 8.28
CA LYS A 63 8.08 -11.97 9.39
C LYS A 63 7.59 -13.38 9.70
N ASP A 64 6.29 -13.62 9.70
CA ASP A 64 5.69 -14.94 9.93
C ASP A 64 6.08 -15.95 8.85
N LEU A 65 6.36 -15.46 7.64
CA LEU A 65 6.86 -16.26 6.51
C LEU A 65 8.41 -16.35 6.48
N GLY A 66 9.11 -15.71 7.44
CA GLY A 66 10.58 -15.67 7.46
C GLY A 66 11.20 -14.82 6.33
N ILE A 67 10.42 -13.93 5.73
CA ILE A 67 10.85 -13.07 4.62
C ILE A 67 11.40 -11.75 5.15
N ASP A 68 12.62 -11.39 4.74
CA ASP A 68 13.21 -10.08 5.00
C ASP A 68 13.00 -9.15 3.79
N PRO A 69 12.04 -8.20 3.85
CA PRO A 69 11.72 -7.31 2.73
C PRO A 69 12.90 -6.43 2.28
N THR A 70 13.87 -6.16 3.15
CA THR A 70 15.04 -5.33 2.80
C THR A 70 16.03 -6.06 1.88
N LYS A 71 15.93 -7.39 1.81
CA LYS A 71 16.77 -8.26 0.98
C LYS A 71 16.13 -8.66 -0.34
N LEU A 72 14.89 -8.23 -0.61
CA LEU A 72 14.18 -8.60 -1.83
C LEU A 72 14.74 -7.85 -3.05
N SER A 73 15.00 -8.58 -4.13
CA SER A 73 15.28 -8.00 -5.43
C SER A 73 14.03 -7.26 -5.97
N ILE A 74 14.22 -6.42 -6.97
CA ILE A 74 13.11 -5.73 -7.65
C ILE A 74 12.15 -6.76 -8.26
N ASP A 75 12.68 -7.81 -8.88
CA ASP A 75 11.89 -8.87 -9.50
C ASP A 75 11.03 -9.61 -8.47
N THR A 76 11.61 -9.98 -7.33
CA THR A 76 10.86 -10.69 -6.27
C THR A 76 9.79 -9.79 -5.66
N ALA A 77 10.08 -8.51 -5.43
CA ALA A 77 9.08 -7.57 -4.94
C ALA A 77 7.91 -7.43 -5.93
N THR A 78 8.22 -7.30 -7.23
CA THR A 78 7.23 -7.22 -8.32
C THR A 78 6.33 -8.45 -8.37
N GLU A 79 6.89 -9.66 -8.23
CA GLU A 79 6.08 -10.89 -8.22
C GLU A 79 5.16 -10.96 -6.99
N LEU A 80 5.62 -10.56 -5.82
CA LEU A 80 4.77 -10.50 -4.62
C LEU A 80 3.60 -9.54 -4.80
N ILE A 81 3.84 -8.37 -5.40
CA ILE A 81 2.79 -7.40 -5.73
C ILE A 81 1.76 -8.03 -6.67
N ASN A 82 2.22 -8.71 -7.72
CA ASN A 82 1.34 -9.40 -8.66
C ASN A 82 0.44 -10.42 -7.96
N VAL A 83 0.99 -11.22 -7.04
CA VAL A 83 0.22 -12.18 -6.24
C VAL A 83 -0.80 -11.49 -5.35
N TRP A 84 -0.41 -10.45 -4.60
CA TRP A 84 -1.32 -9.74 -3.70
C TRP A 84 -2.40 -8.95 -4.43
N ALA A 85 -2.07 -8.30 -5.55
CA ALA A 85 -3.05 -7.60 -6.37
C ALA A 85 -4.11 -8.57 -6.92
N LYS A 86 -3.68 -9.74 -7.41
CA LYS A 86 -4.61 -10.80 -7.84
C LYS A 86 -5.47 -11.31 -6.69
N GLN A 87 -4.91 -11.44 -5.49
CA GLN A 87 -5.66 -11.89 -4.33
C GLN A 87 -6.72 -10.84 -3.93
N TYR A 88 -6.32 -9.57 -3.89
CA TYR A 88 -7.23 -8.46 -3.60
C TYR A 88 -8.44 -8.42 -4.54
N VAL A 89 -8.21 -8.54 -5.86
CA VAL A 89 -9.30 -8.58 -6.85
C VAL A 89 -10.22 -9.79 -6.69
N LYS A 90 -9.70 -10.94 -6.24
CA LYS A 90 -10.54 -12.12 -5.97
C LYS A 90 -11.44 -11.93 -4.74
N ASP A 91 -10.93 -11.21 -3.74
CA ASP A 91 -11.61 -10.97 -2.47
C ASP A 91 -12.55 -9.77 -2.52
N MET A 92 -12.48 -8.96 -3.59
CA MET A 92 -13.47 -7.92 -3.86
C MET A 92 -14.85 -8.56 -4.04
N PRO A 93 -15.91 -7.99 -3.43
CA PRO A 93 -17.28 -8.36 -3.76
C PRO A 93 -17.42 -8.25 -5.27
N LYS A 94 -17.86 -9.32 -5.93
CA LYS A 94 -18.33 -9.20 -7.30
C LYS A 94 -19.55 -8.30 -7.21
N ASP A 95 -19.43 -7.07 -7.68
CA ASP A 95 -20.62 -6.30 -8.01
C ASP A 95 -21.46 -7.22 -8.90
N SER A 96 -22.65 -7.55 -8.40
CA SER A 96 -23.65 -8.28 -9.16
C SER A 96 -23.83 -7.55 -10.48
N ASP A 97 -23.58 -8.27 -11.57
CA ASP A 97 -23.71 -7.85 -12.96
C ASP A 97 -24.81 -6.77 -13.14
N GLU A 98 -24.40 -5.58 -13.58
CA GLU A 98 -25.25 -4.64 -14.33
C GLU A 98 -24.70 -4.48 -15.75
#